data_AF-A0A9D2TSR8-F1
#
_entry.id   AF-A0A9D2TSR8-F1
#
_cell.length_a   1.000
_cell.length_b   1.000
_cell.length_c   1.000
_cell.angle_alpha   90.00
_cell.angle_beta   90.00
_cell.angle_gamma   90.00
#
_symmetry.space_group_name_H-M   'P 1'
#
loop_
_entity.id
_entity.type
_entity.pdbx_description
1 polymer ?
#
loop_
_entity_poly.entity_id
_entity_poly.type
_entity_poly.pdbx_seq_one_letter_code
_entity_poly.pdbx_strand_id
1 'polypeptide(L)'
;MNCIRTPDSVLFLWATFPQLPEALRLIEAWGFTYKSVAFVWLKKNRKADSWFYGLGFWTRGNAEVCLLATRGHPKRQAANVHQFIIAPIQEHSRKPDEARDKIVALMGDV
;
A
#
# COMPACT_ATOMS: atom_id res chain seq x y z
N MET A 1 11.26 23.83 19.20
CA MET A 1 10.40 22.63 19.07
C MET A 1 10.98 21.78 17.95
N ASN A 2 11.71 20.72 18.32
CA ASN A 2 12.47 19.88 17.37
C ASN A 2 11.51 18.94 16.64
N CYS A 3 11.22 19.21 15.37
CA CYS A 3 10.45 18.31 14.52
C CYS A 3 11.36 17.16 14.06
N ILE A 4 11.14 15.95 14.58
CA ILE A 4 11.82 14.69 14.22
C ILE A 4 11.30 14.23 12.83
N ARG A 5 11.42 15.08 11.80
CA ARG A 5 11.03 14.74 10.43
C ARG A 5 12.29 14.59 9.59
N THR A 6 12.56 13.35 9.18
CA THR A 6 13.51 13.06 8.12
C THR A 6 13.16 13.90 6.88
N PRO A 7 14.13 14.64 6.29
CA PRO A 7 13.88 15.55 5.18
C PRO A 7 13.32 14.82 3.95
N ASP A 8 13.88 13.64 3.67
CA ASP A 8 13.40 12.74 2.62
C ASP A 8 12.70 11.54 3.24
N SER A 9 11.51 11.20 2.76
CA SER A 9 10.72 10.07 3.29
C SER A 9 9.76 9.53 2.26
N VAL A 10 9.50 8.23 2.33
CA VAL A 10 8.45 7.55 1.55
C VAL A 10 7.40 7.01 2.51
N LEU A 11 6.13 7.22 2.16
CA LEU A 11 4.97 6.71 2.87
C LEU A 11 4.31 5.62 2.02
N PHE A 12 4.09 4.47 2.64
CA PHE A 12 3.28 3.37 2.13
C PHE A 12 1.99 3.30 2.96
N LEU A 13 0.85 3.65 2.38
CA LEU A 13 -0.43 3.75 3.09
C LEU A 13 -1.47 2.79 2.50
N TRP A 14 -1.87 1.78 3.27
CA TRP A 14 -2.96 0.90 2.87
C TRP A 14 -4.32 1.61 2.96
N ALA A 15 -5.11 1.50 1.90
CA ALA A 15 -6.45 2.05 1.82
C ALA A 15 -7.42 1.08 1.15
N THR A 16 -8.68 1.13 1.57
CA THR A 16 -9.79 0.51 0.84
C THR A 16 -10.33 1.51 -0.17
N PHE A 17 -10.86 1.02 -1.30
CA PHE A 17 -11.41 1.89 -2.35
C PHE A 17 -12.40 2.97 -1.85
N PRO A 18 -13.33 2.66 -0.93
CA PRO A 18 -14.26 3.67 -0.40
C PRO A 18 -13.60 4.74 0.46
N GLN A 19 -12.42 4.46 1.03
CA GLN A 19 -11.68 5.38 1.90
C GLN A 19 -10.55 6.10 1.15
N LEU A 20 -10.48 5.96 -0.18
CA LEU A 20 -9.47 6.66 -0.98
C LEU A 20 -9.52 8.19 -0.83
N PRO A 21 -10.70 8.86 -0.81
CA PRO A 21 -10.74 10.30 -0.60
C PRO A 21 -10.11 10.73 0.73
N GLU A 22 -10.41 10.02 1.81
CA GLU A 22 -9.84 10.25 3.14
C GLU A 22 -8.35 9.95 3.18
N ALA A 23 -7.91 8.85 2.58
CA ALA A 23 -6.49 8.48 2.53
C ALA A 23 -5.65 9.53 1.79
N LEU A 24 -6.15 10.07 0.68
CA LEU A 24 -5.46 11.13 -0.07
C LEU A 24 -5.38 12.44 0.73
N ARG A 25 -6.47 12.85 1.41
CA ARG A 25 -6.46 14.00 2.32
C ARG A 25 -5.48 13.81 3.48
N LEU A 26 -5.39 12.60 4.03
CA LEU A 26 -4.45 12.27 5.11
C LEU A 26 -2.99 12.38 4.66
N ILE A 27 -2.67 11.87 3.46
CA ILE A 27 -1.34 11.99 2.85
C ILE A 27 -0.93 13.47 2.76
N GLU A 28 -1.81 14.32 2.24
CA GLU A 28 -1.57 15.77 2.13
C GLU A 28 -1.41 16.42 3.51
N ALA A 29 -2.30 16.12 4.45
CA ALA A 29 -2.24 16.66 5.82
C ALA A 29 -0.94 16.27 6.56
N TRP A 30 -0.35 15.11 6.24
CA TRP A 30 0.94 14.68 6.78
C TRP A 30 2.15 15.31 6.07
N GLY A 31 1.92 16.16 5.07
CA GLY A 31 2.94 16.84 4.30
C GLY A 31 3.68 15.93 3.31
N PHE A 32 3.00 14.90 2.81
CA PHE A 32 3.49 14.07 1.71
C PHE A 32 2.77 14.42 0.41
N THR A 33 3.44 14.22 -0.71
CA THR A 33 2.85 14.30 -2.05
C THR A 33 2.53 12.89 -2.53
N TYR A 34 1.26 12.59 -2.77
CA TYR A 34 0.84 11.35 -3.41
C TYR A 34 1.54 11.17 -4.76
N LYS A 35 1.98 9.95 -5.06
CA LYS A 35 2.69 9.62 -6.31
C LYS A 35 1.92 8.62 -7.15
N SER A 36 1.60 7.46 -6.58
CA SER A 36 0.92 6.37 -7.30
C SER A 36 0.46 5.29 -6.32
N VAL A 37 -0.13 4.22 -6.83
CA VAL A 37 -0.32 2.98 -6.08
C VAL A 37 1.01 2.21 -6.08
N ALA A 38 1.57 1.97 -4.89
CA ALA A 38 2.75 1.12 -4.72
C ALA A 38 2.42 -0.35 -5.02
N PHE A 39 1.35 -0.85 -4.39
CA PHE A 39 0.97 -2.25 -4.49
C PHE A 39 -0.54 -2.45 -4.61
N VAL A 40 -0.94 -3.48 -5.33
CA VAL A 40 -2.32 -3.96 -5.43
C VAL A 40 -2.35 -5.38 -4.91
N TRP A 41 -2.99 -5.58 -3.76
CA TRP A 41 -3.21 -6.91 -3.20
C TRP A 41 -4.49 -7.51 -3.74
N LEU A 42 -4.37 -8.51 -4.61
CA LEU A 42 -5.46 -9.34 -5.09
C LEU A 42 -5.69 -10.50 -4.11
N LYS A 43 -6.86 -10.53 -3.50
CA LYS A 43 -7.17 -11.45 -2.40
C LYS A 43 -7.61 -12.82 -2.93
N LYS A 44 -6.93 -13.87 -2.49
CA LYS A 44 -7.38 -15.26 -2.64
C LYS A 44 -8.12 -15.74 -1.39
N ASN A 45 -8.95 -16.77 -1.53
CA ASN A 45 -9.56 -17.44 -0.39
C ASN A 45 -8.49 -18.15 0.45
N ARG A 46 -8.71 -18.26 1.76
CA ARG A 46 -7.76 -18.90 2.68
C ARG A 46 -7.58 -20.39 2.46
N LYS A 47 -8.65 -21.08 2.04
CA LYS A 47 -8.71 -22.55 1.93
C LYS A 47 -8.87 -23.05 0.48
N ALA A 48 -9.48 -22.26 -0.39
CA ALA A 48 -9.76 -22.65 -1.76
C ALA A 48 -8.85 -21.88 -2.72
N ASP A 49 -8.43 -22.53 -3.80
CA ASP A 49 -7.66 -21.89 -4.86
C ASP A 49 -8.58 -21.06 -5.78
N SER A 50 -9.19 -20.03 -5.20
CA SER A 50 -10.15 -19.15 -5.88
C SER A 50 -10.09 -17.74 -5.30
N TRP A 51 -10.71 -16.79 -5.99
CA TRP A 51 -10.73 -15.38 -5.60
C TRP A 51 -11.66 -15.12 -4.41
N PHE A 52 -11.19 -14.31 -3.47
CA PHE A 52 -12.03 -13.78 -2.40
C PHE A 52 -12.74 -12.52 -2.89
N TYR A 53 -14.06 -12.47 -2.77
CA TYR A 53 -14.85 -11.29 -3.08
C TYR A 53 -15.53 -10.77 -1.81
N GLY A 54 -15.17 -9.56 -1.41
CA GLY A 54 -15.78 -8.88 -0.29
C GLY A 54 -17.17 -8.34 -0.61
N LEU A 55 -17.73 -7.65 0.37
CA LEU A 55 -18.86 -6.77 0.16
C LEU A 55 -18.42 -5.59 -0.71
N GLY A 56 -19.32 -5.14 -1.57
CA GLY A 56 -19.04 -4.08 -2.51
C GLY A 56 -20.29 -3.26 -2.76
N PHE A 57 -20.12 -1.95 -2.95
CA PHE A 57 -21.23 -1.03 -3.16
C PHE A 57 -21.84 -1.22 -4.55
N TRP A 58 -21.01 -1.02 -5.58
CA TRP A 58 -21.42 -1.12 -6.99
C TRP A 58 -20.89 -2.39 -7.66
N THR A 59 -19.70 -2.85 -7.26
CA THR A 59 -19.06 -4.08 -7.74
C THR A 59 -18.48 -4.86 -6.57
N ARG A 60 -18.40 -6.19 -6.69
CA ARG A 60 -17.74 -7.06 -5.70
C ARG A 60 -16.23 -6.81 -5.69
N GLY A 61 -15.73 -6.12 -4.67
CA GLY A 61 -14.30 -5.83 -4.54
C GLY A 61 -13.49 -7.03 -4.06
N ASN A 62 -12.36 -7.32 -4.70
CA ASN A 62 -11.40 -8.35 -4.28
C ASN A 62 -10.00 -7.80 -3.97
N ALA A 63 -9.78 -6.49 -4.13
CA ALA A 63 -8.48 -5.87 -4.02
C ALA A 63 -8.38 -4.86 -2.87
N GLU A 64 -7.17 -4.71 -2.31
CA GLU A 64 -6.76 -3.57 -1.48
C GLU A 64 -5.54 -2.90 -2.10
N VAL A 65 -5.43 -1.59 -1.97
CA VAL A 65 -4.31 -0.82 -2.54
C VAL A 65 -3.42 -0.27 -1.44
N CYS A 66 -2.12 -0.26 -1.69
CA CYS A 66 -1.12 0.43 -0.91
C CYS A 66 -0.66 1.66 -1.72
N LEU A 67 -0.94 2.86 -1.22
CA LEU A 67 -0.59 4.12 -1.84
C LEU A 67 0.87 4.47 -1.54
N LEU A 68 1.58 4.99 -2.55
CA LEU A 68 2.92 5.57 -2.45
C LEU A 68 2.82 7.09 -2.38
N ALA A 69 3.42 7.69 -1.36
CA ALA A 69 3.60 9.13 -1.29
C ALA A 69 5.03 9.46 -0.85
N THR A 70 5.52 10.64 -1.20
CA THR A 70 6.89 11.05 -0.85
C THR A 70 6.91 12.44 -0.24
N ARG A 71 7.90 12.69 0.60
CA ARG A 71 8.29 14.01 1.08
C ARG A 71 9.77 14.20 0.75
N GLY A 72 10.13 15.38 0.24
CA GLY A 72 11.48 15.62 -0.27
C GLY A 72 11.77 14.81 -1.55
N HIS A 73 13.00 14.34 -1.69
CA HIS A 73 13.54 13.65 -2.86
C HIS A 73 14.13 12.27 -2.53
N PRO A 74 13.35 11.33 -1.96
CA PRO A 74 13.85 10.00 -1.64
C PRO A 74 14.29 9.26 -2.90
N LYS A 75 15.41 8.53 -2.81
CA LYS A 75 15.95 7.74 -3.91
C LYS A 75 15.36 6.33 -3.90
N ARG A 76 14.82 5.91 -5.04
CA ARG A 76 14.40 4.53 -5.30
C ARG A 76 15.63 3.65 -5.60
N GLN A 77 15.72 2.47 -4.98
CA GLN A 77 16.84 1.54 -5.18
C GLN A 77 16.63 0.58 -6.35
N ALA A 78 15.39 0.14 -6.58
CA ALA A 78 15.07 -0.84 -7.62
C ALA A 78 13.91 -0.38 -8.51
N ALA A 79 14.01 -0.66 -9.82
CA ALA A 79 12.98 -0.31 -10.80
C ALA A 79 12.09 -1.50 -11.21
N ASN A 80 12.47 -2.71 -10.83
CA ASN A 80 11.85 -3.97 -11.23
C ASN A 80 10.89 -4.53 -10.17
N VAL A 81 10.48 -3.74 -9.18
CA VAL A 81 9.49 -4.17 -8.18
C VAL A 81 8.09 -4.05 -8.76
N HIS A 82 7.44 -5.19 -9.00
CA HIS A 82 6.08 -5.25 -9.54
C HIS A 82 5.01 -4.97 -8.49
N GLN A 83 3.95 -4.26 -8.89
CA GLN A 83 2.87 -3.79 -8.03
C GLN A 83 1.97 -4.92 -7.49
N PHE A 84 1.84 -6.03 -8.19
CA PHE A 84 0.93 -7.10 -7.77
C PHE A 84 1.45 -7.86 -6.56
N ILE A 85 0.53 -8.10 -5.62
CA ILE A 85 0.64 -9.05 -4.53
C ILE A 85 -0.56 -9.98 -4.64
N ILE A 86 -0.34 -11.27 -4.90
CA ILE A 86 -1.41 -12.26 -5.04
C ILE A 86 -1.31 -13.21 -3.85
N ALA A 87 -2.09 -12.93 -2.81
CA ALA A 87 -1.98 -13.64 -1.54
C ALA A 87 -3.36 -13.93 -0.93
N PRO A 88 -3.53 -15.05 -0.22
CA PRO A 88 -4.77 -15.34 0.48
C PRO A 88 -5.04 -14.36 1.61
N ILE A 89 -6.31 -14.11 1.90
CA ILE A 89 -6.70 -13.38 3.12
C ILE A 89 -6.22 -14.13 4.37
N GLN A 90 -5.78 -13.36 5.35
CA GLN A 90 -5.32 -13.87 6.64
C GLN A 90 -6.30 -13.48 7.76
N GLU A 91 -5.80 -13.34 8.98
CA GLU A 91 -6.54 -12.77 10.11
C GLU A 91 -7.06 -11.37 9.79
N HIS A 92 -8.06 -10.92 10.54
CA HIS A 92 -8.71 -9.65 10.29
C HIS A 92 -7.69 -8.51 10.21
N SER A 93 -7.75 -7.74 9.12
CA SER A 93 -6.86 -6.61 8.81
C SER A 93 -5.38 -6.92 8.58
N ARG A 94 -4.92 -8.18 8.74
CA ARG A 94 -3.54 -8.57 8.46
C ARG A 94 -3.22 -8.46 6.97
N LYS A 95 -2.19 -7.67 6.65
CA LYS A 95 -1.67 -7.47 5.30
C LYS A 95 -0.68 -8.58 4.93
N PRO A 96 -0.47 -8.88 3.65
CA PRO A 96 0.49 -9.88 3.21
C PRO A 96 1.93 -9.47 3.52
N ASP A 97 2.71 -10.41 4.06
CA ASP A 97 4.12 -10.18 4.43
C ASP A 97 4.98 -9.78 3.21
N GLU A 98 4.63 -10.26 2.01
CA GLU A 98 5.23 -9.90 0.71
C GLU A 98 5.29 -8.38 0.48
N ALA A 99 4.36 -7.60 1.06
CA ALA A 99 4.39 -6.16 0.96
C ALA A 99 5.66 -5.57 1.59
N ARG A 100 6.09 -6.09 2.75
CA ARG A 100 7.29 -5.63 3.43
C ARG A 100 8.53 -5.97 2.61
N ASP A 101 8.60 -7.19 2.08
CA ASP A 101 9.73 -7.64 1.28
C ASP A 101 9.89 -6.79 0.00
N LYS A 102 8.77 -6.44 -0.65
CA LYS A 102 8.77 -5.53 -1.80
C LYS A 102 9.17 -4.10 -1.43
N ILE A 103 8.79 -3.60 -0.25
CA ILE A 103 9.23 -2.28 0.24
C ILE A 103 10.74 -2.26 0.43
N VAL A 104 11.30 -3.28 1.09
CA VAL A 104 12.75 -3.42 1.28
C VAL A 104 13.46 -3.51 -0.08
N ALA A 105 12.94 -4.31 -1.01
CA ALA A 105 13.51 -4.37 -2.37
C ALA A 105 13.47 -3.02 -3.10
N LEU A 106 12.40 -2.23 -2.92
CA LEU A 106 12.20 -0.95 -3.59
C LEU A 106 13.07 0.17 -3.00
N MET A 107 13.23 0.21 -1.68
CA MET A 107 13.79 1.35 -0.94
C MET A 107 15.13 1.05 -0.26
N GLY A 108 15.55 -0.21 -0.18
CA GLY A 108 16.70 -0.65 0.62
C GLY A 108 16.31 -0.94 2.07
N ASP A 109 17.31 -1.06 2.95
CA ASP A 109 17.06 -1.22 4.39
C ASP A 109 16.22 -0.06 4.94
N VAL A 110 15.04 -0.40 5.45
CA VAL A 110 14.00 0.46 6.05
C VAL A 110 13.94 0.29 7.55
#